data_AF-A0A7S3CLM4-F1
#
_entry.id   AF-A0A7S3CLM4-F1
#
_cell.length_a   1.000
_cell.length_b   1.000
_cell.length_c   1.000
_cell.angle_alpha   90.00
_cell.angle_beta   90.00
_cell.angle_gamma   90.00
#
_symmetry.space_group_name_H-M   'P 1'
#
loop_
_entity.id
_entity.type
_entity.pdbx_description
1 polymer ?
#
loop_
_entity_poly.entity_id
_entity_poly.type
_entity_poly.pdbx_seq_one_letter_code
_entity_poly.pdbx_strand_id
1 'polypeptide(L)'
;MNEHKYLNTLANVHQVRINLKETQDRYNKMAAELQAKLNEKQAKCYEIEQQFKELKRSVASNAVFSRTGKKIPKKTLDEWEESESLKDQEVQQYRLQNISLRNRLANKEKILKKKEQLADGLHLIDFEQLKIENQTLNEKIEERNEELHKLRKKITTTVVILSHTREKLQFVQEKNNTDRQQLLQIIEQLNNEKNEQSRLKKNREKLQKLNQRLKQQTGIVNKKELKEDYDRRDKEKLELLDKIKQLQNKHANLTRIINQASDIQMKNKMGA
;
A
#
# COMPACT_ATOMS: atom_id res chain seq x y z
N MET A 1 -46.23 -39.84 17.75
CA MET A 1 -45.33 -38.82 18.34
C MET A 1 -46.06 -37.61 18.95
N ASN A 2 -47.27 -37.25 18.50
CA ASN A 2 -48.03 -36.11 19.06
C ASN A 2 -48.82 -36.44 20.34
N GLU A 3 -49.23 -37.69 20.52
CA GLU A 3 -50.04 -38.13 21.66
C GLU A 3 -49.28 -38.09 22.99
N HIS A 4 -48.03 -38.56 23.02
CA HIS A 4 -47.16 -38.44 24.22
C HIS A 4 -46.86 -36.98 24.58
N LYS A 5 -46.66 -36.10 23.59
CA LYS A 5 -46.48 -34.67 23.85
C LYS A 5 -47.76 -34.05 24.41
N TYR A 6 -48.91 -34.39 23.83
CA TYR A 6 -50.22 -33.94 24.30
C TYR A 6 -50.51 -34.41 25.74
N LEU A 7 -50.30 -35.69 26.04
CA LEU A 7 -50.47 -36.25 27.39
C LEU A 7 -49.54 -35.59 28.41
N ASN A 8 -48.28 -35.33 28.04
CA ASN A 8 -47.32 -34.64 28.91
C ASN A 8 -47.74 -33.17 29.14
N THR A 9 -48.22 -32.47 28.10
CA THR A 9 -48.77 -31.11 28.27
C THR A 9 -50.02 -31.09 29.15
N LEU A 10 -50.90 -32.10 29.03
CA LEU A 10 -52.11 -32.20 29.84
C LEU A 10 -51.78 -32.51 31.30
N ALA A 11 -50.82 -33.40 31.56
CA ALA A 11 -50.30 -33.69 32.89
C ALA A 11 -49.65 -32.44 33.52
N ASN A 12 -48.86 -31.68 32.76
CA ASN A 12 -48.27 -30.43 33.22
C ASN A 12 -49.35 -29.37 33.55
N VAL A 13 -50.35 -29.19 32.69
CA VAL A 13 -51.48 -28.29 32.96
C VAL A 13 -52.24 -28.72 34.21
N HIS A 14 -52.45 -30.03 34.40
CA HIS A 14 -53.09 -30.56 35.60
C HIS A 14 -52.25 -30.28 36.86
N GLN A 15 -50.94 -30.52 36.79
CA GLN A 15 -50.03 -30.24 37.90
C GLN A 15 -49.99 -28.74 38.24
N VAL A 16 -49.91 -27.87 37.24
CA VAL A 16 -49.95 -26.41 37.44
C VAL A 16 -51.26 -25.97 38.07
N ARG A 17 -52.39 -26.57 37.68
CA ARG A 17 -53.70 -26.28 38.30
C ARG A 17 -53.75 -26.73 39.77
N ILE A 18 -53.22 -27.90 40.09
CA ILE A 18 -53.13 -28.38 41.47
C ILE A 18 -52.25 -27.42 42.29
N ASN A 19 -51.05 -27.11 41.79
CA ASN A 19 -50.13 -26.20 42.47
C ASN A 19 -50.74 -24.80 42.67
N LEU A 20 -51.47 -24.29 41.67
CA LEU A 20 -52.16 -23.01 41.77
C LEU A 20 -53.25 -23.06 42.86
N LYS A 21 -54.04 -24.13 42.90
CA LYS A 21 -55.08 -24.31 43.91
C LYS A 21 -54.49 -24.41 45.32
N GLU A 22 -53.46 -25.22 45.51
CA GLU A 22 -52.77 -25.32 46.80
C GLU A 22 -52.18 -23.97 47.25
N THR A 23 -51.58 -23.24 46.30
CA THR A 23 -51.03 -21.91 46.57
C THR A 23 -52.14 -20.92 46.97
N GLN A 24 -53.26 -20.94 46.24
CA GLN A 24 -54.42 -20.11 46.55
C GLN A 24 -55.02 -20.46 47.92
N ASP A 25 -55.18 -21.73 48.25
CA ASP A 25 -55.69 -22.19 49.54
C ASP A 25 -54.77 -21.77 50.69
N ARG A 26 -53.45 -21.86 50.50
CA ARG A 26 -52.46 -21.34 51.47
C ARG A 26 -52.60 -19.84 51.69
N TYR A 27 -52.68 -19.05 50.62
CA TYR A 27 -52.84 -17.60 50.74
C TYR A 27 -54.18 -17.20 51.34
N ASN A 28 -55.27 -17.90 51.01
CA ASN A 28 -56.58 -17.67 51.61
C ASN A 28 -56.56 -17.93 53.11
N LYS A 29 -55.93 -19.04 53.54
CA LYS A 29 -55.77 -19.36 54.96
C LYS A 29 -54.95 -18.29 55.68
N MET A 30 -53.81 -17.89 55.09
CA MET A 30 -52.97 -16.83 55.65
C MET A 30 -53.72 -15.49 55.74
N ALA A 31 -54.50 -15.13 54.73
CA ALA A 31 -55.32 -13.92 54.73
C ALA A 31 -56.38 -13.96 55.85
N ALA A 32 -57.05 -15.10 56.04
CA ALA A 32 -58.02 -15.27 57.11
C ALA A 32 -57.37 -15.15 58.50
N GLU A 33 -56.20 -15.76 58.71
CA GLU A 33 -55.45 -15.66 59.97
C GLU A 33 -55.01 -14.22 60.25
N LEU A 34 -54.50 -13.50 59.24
CA LEU A 34 -54.12 -12.09 59.38
C LEU A 34 -55.33 -11.21 59.66
N GLN A 35 -56.47 -11.46 59.02
CA GLN A 35 -57.70 -10.73 59.27
C GLN A 35 -58.20 -10.96 60.71
N ALA A 36 -58.16 -12.20 61.20
CA ALA A 36 -58.53 -12.51 62.58
C ALA A 36 -57.63 -11.77 63.59
N LYS A 37 -56.32 -11.77 63.36
CA LYS A 37 -55.36 -11.01 64.19
C LYS A 37 -55.62 -9.50 64.12
N LEU A 38 -55.93 -8.97 62.95
CA LEU A 38 -56.26 -7.56 62.77
C LEU A 38 -57.51 -7.19 63.60
N ASN A 39 -58.58 -7.98 63.49
CA ASN A 39 -59.81 -7.76 64.22
C ASN A 39 -59.58 -7.81 65.74
N GLU A 40 -58.81 -8.78 66.23
CA GLU A 40 -58.46 -8.90 67.65
C GLU A 40 -57.69 -7.67 68.14
N LYS A 41 -56.70 -7.20 67.37
CA LYS A 41 -55.92 -6.01 67.71
C LYS A 41 -56.78 -4.74 67.67
N GLN A 42 -57.67 -4.60 66.69
CA GLN A 42 -58.60 -3.48 66.60
C GLN A 42 -59.55 -3.44 67.81
N ALA A 43 -60.10 -4.59 68.21
CA ALA A 43 -60.96 -4.69 69.39
C ALA A 43 -60.21 -4.25 70.67
N LYS A 44 -58.98 -4.74 70.86
CA LYS A 44 -58.12 -4.34 71.99
C LYS A 44 -57.79 -2.85 71.97
N CYS A 45 -57.45 -2.29 70.80
CA CYS A 45 -57.20 -0.85 70.68
C CYS A 45 -58.43 -0.03 71.03
N TYR A 46 -59.61 -0.44 70.56
CA TYR A 46 -60.86 0.23 70.89
C TYR A 46 -61.16 0.17 72.40
N GLU A 47 -60.99 -1.00 73.03
CA GLU A 47 -61.17 -1.16 74.48
C GLU A 47 -60.23 -0.23 75.28
N ILE A 48 -58.94 -0.21 74.94
CA ILE A 48 -57.95 0.66 75.58
C ILE A 48 -58.29 2.14 75.35
N GLU A 49 -58.76 2.50 74.15
CA GLU A 49 -59.16 3.87 73.83
C GLU A 49 -60.37 4.31 74.68
N GLN A 50 -61.38 3.45 74.85
CA GLN A 50 -62.53 3.74 75.70
C GLN A 50 -62.12 3.88 77.17
N GLN A 51 -61.34 2.94 77.70
CA GLN A 51 -60.82 3.01 79.06
C GLN A 51 -60.02 4.30 79.30
N PHE A 52 -59.21 4.71 78.32
CA PHE A 52 -58.46 5.96 78.40
C PHE A 52 -59.37 7.20 78.36
N LYS A 53 -60.43 7.20 77.53
CA LYS A 53 -61.42 8.29 77.51
C LYS A 53 -62.17 8.40 78.84
N GLU A 54 -62.59 7.28 79.42
CA GLU A 54 -63.23 7.24 80.75
C GLU A 54 -62.28 7.75 81.84
N LEU A 55 -61.02 7.33 81.82
CA LEU A 55 -60.00 7.81 82.74
C LEU A 55 -59.82 9.33 82.60
N LYS A 56 -59.63 9.84 81.37
CA LYS A 56 -59.52 11.29 81.10
C LYS A 56 -60.72 12.06 81.66
N ARG A 57 -61.94 11.56 81.41
CA ARG A 57 -63.18 12.16 81.91
C ARG A 57 -63.26 12.18 83.43
N SER A 58 -62.86 11.08 84.09
CA SER A 58 -62.84 10.99 85.55
C SER A 58 -61.86 11.97 86.19
N VAL A 59 -60.68 12.14 85.59
CA VAL A 59 -59.66 13.08 86.06
C VAL A 59 -60.12 14.52 85.84
N ALA A 60 -60.63 14.84 84.64
CA ALA A 60 -61.09 16.17 84.31
C ALA A 60 -62.33 16.60 85.11
N SER A 61 -63.23 15.68 85.47
CA SER A 61 -64.38 15.98 86.35
C SER A 61 -63.97 16.33 87.79
N ASN A 62 -62.79 15.90 88.23
CA ASN A 62 -62.23 16.23 89.54
C ASN A 62 -61.31 17.48 89.50
N ALA A 63 -61.03 18.01 88.31
CA ALA A 63 -60.20 19.19 88.14
C ALA A 63 -60.95 20.48 88.53
N VAL A 64 -60.19 21.47 88.99
CA VAL A 64 -60.67 22.80 89.40
C VAL A 64 -59.94 23.90 88.65
N PHE A 65 -60.61 25.03 88.40
CA PHE A 65 -59.97 26.18 87.78
C PHE A 65 -58.96 26.81 88.74
N SER A 66 -57.71 26.95 88.30
CA SER A 66 -56.62 27.49 89.12
C SER A 66 -56.89 28.89 89.70
N ARG A 67 -57.74 29.70 89.05
CA ARG A 67 -58.02 31.09 89.47
C ARG A 67 -59.24 31.23 90.38
N THR A 68 -60.20 30.30 90.31
CA THR A 68 -61.49 30.41 91.03
C THR A 68 -61.74 29.25 91.99
N GLY A 69 -60.95 28.17 91.93
CA GLY A 69 -61.10 26.97 92.76
C GLY A 69 -62.37 26.15 92.47
N LYS A 70 -63.22 26.61 91.53
CA LYS A 70 -64.46 25.94 91.17
C LYS A 70 -64.19 24.75 90.24
N LYS A 71 -64.96 23.67 90.40
CA LYS A 71 -64.93 22.52 89.48
C LYS A 71 -65.31 22.94 88.06
N ILE A 72 -64.75 22.23 87.08
CA ILE A 72 -65.08 22.45 85.66
C ILE A 72 -66.54 22.00 85.43
N PRO A 73 -67.41 22.84 84.82
CA PRO A 73 -68.77 22.45 84.47
C PRO A 73 -68.79 21.28 83.48
N LYS A 74 -69.73 20.34 83.66
CA LYS A 74 -69.91 19.20 82.76
C LYS A 74 -70.07 19.62 81.30
N LYS A 75 -70.83 20.70 81.05
CA LYS A 75 -71.04 21.24 79.69
C LYS A 75 -69.73 21.62 78.99
N THR A 76 -68.82 22.29 79.70
CA THR A 76 -67.51 22.70 79.15
C THR A 76 -66.62 21.48 78.88
N LEU A 77 -66.74 20.45 79.72
CA LEU A 77 -66.01 19.20 79.55
C LEU A 77 -66.50 18.43 78.33
N ASP A 78 -67.82 18.36 78.11
CA ASP A 78 -68.41 17.73 76.93
C ASP A 78 -68.02 18.48 75.64
N GLU A 79 -68.00 19.82 75.66
CA GLU A 79 -67.52 20.65 74.52
C GLU A 79 -66.03 20.39 74.19
N TRP A 80 -65.18 20.18 75.20
CA TRP A 80 -63.78 19.84 74.99
C TRP A 80 -63.58 18.42 74.47
N GLU A 81 -64.33 17.44 74.98
CA GLU A 81 -64.31 16.06 74.50
C GLU A 81 -64.75 15.99 73.02
N GLU A 82 -65.78 16.74 72.63
CA GLU A 82 -66.22 16.84 71.24
C GLU A 82 -65.15 17.49 70.35
N SER A 83 -64.56 18.60 70.78
CA SER A 83 -63.49 19.28 70.05
C SER A 83 -62.23 18.41 69.89
N GLU A 84 -61.82 17.70 70.95
CA GLU A 84 -60.71 16.74 70.92
C GLU A 84 -61.03 15.62 69.92
N SER A 85 -62.23 15.04 69.98
CA SER A 85 -62.65 13.99 69.05
C SER A 85 -62.65 14.45 67.59
N LEU A 86 -63.09 15.67 67.31
CA LEU A 86 -63.04 16.24 65.95
C LEU A 86 -61.59 16.41 65.47
N LYS A 87 -60.69 16.86 66.36
CA LYS A 87 -59.28 17.02 66.02
C LYS A 87 -58.59 15.68 65.80
N ASP A 88 -58.90 14.68 66.60
CA ASP A 88 -58.39 13.30 66.44
C ASP A 88 -58.82 12.71 65.09
N GLN A 89 -60.08 12.93 64.68
CA GLN A 89 -60.55 12.53 63.34
C GLN A 89 -59.77 13.24 62.23
N GLU A 90 -59.51 14.54 62.36
CA GLU A 90 -58.72 15.31 61.39
C GLU A 90 -57.28 14.79 61.30
N VAL A 91 -56.64 14.51 62.44
CA VAL A 91 -55.29 13.91 62.48
C VAL A 91 -55.28 12.53 61.82
N GLN A 92 -56.30 11.71 62.07
CA GLN A 92 -56.44 10.41 61.41
C GLN A 92 -56.58 10.55 59.89
N GLN A 93 -57.37 11.51 59.41
CA GLN A 93 -57.50 11.80 57.98
C GLN A 93 -56.16 12.21 57.35
N TYR A 94 -55.41 13.13 57.96
CA TYR A 94 -54.09 13.51 57.44
C TYR A 94 -53.09 12.36 57.46
N ARG A 95 -53.12 11.49 58.49
CA ARG A 95 -52.27 10.29 58.52
C ARG A 95 -52.58 9.36 57.35
N LEU A 96 -53.86 9.11 57.07
CA LEU A 96 -54.28 8.30 55.91
C LEU A 96 -53.84 8.94 54.59
N GLN A 97 -54.01 10.27 54.45
CA GLN A 97 -53.57 11.00 53.27
C GLN A 97 -52.04 10.92 53.11
N ASN A 98 -51.27 11.03 54.19
CA ASN A 98 -49.81 10.91 54.14
C ASN A 98 -49.37 9.52 53.68
N ILE A 99 -49.99 8.45 54.21
CA ILE A 99 -49.74 7.07 53.79
C ILE A 99 -50.07 6.91 52.30
N SER A 100 -51.22 7.41 51.86
CA SER A 100 -51.64 7.39 50.45
C SER A 100 -50.64 8.10 49.54
N LEU A 101 -50.19 9.29 49.92
CA LEU A 101 -49.20 10.07 49.16
C LEU A 101 -47.83 9.38 49.10
N ARG A 102 -47.35 8.82 50.22
CA ARG A 102 -46.10 8.03 50.26
C ARG A 102 -46.16 6.83 49.33
N ASN A 103 -47.27 6.08 49.36
CA ASN A 103 -47.47 4.94 48.47
C ASN A 103 -47.53 5.37 46.99
N ARG A 104 -48.19 6.50 46.70
CA ARG A 104 -48.23 7.06 45.34
C ARG A 104 -46.83 7.50 44.87
N LEU A 105 -46.05 8.15 45.72
CA LEU A 105 -44.66 8.53 45.44
C LEU A 105 -43.82 7.29 45.11
N ALA A 106 -43.80 6.30 46.00
CA ALA A 106 -43.05 5.05 45.79
C ALA A 106 -43.46 4.33 44.49
N ASN A 107 -44.74 4.33 44.14
CA ASN A 107 -45.21 3.78 42.87
C ASN A 107 -44.72 4.59 41.66
N LYS A 108 -44.72 5.93 41.75
CA LYS A 108 -44.21 6.78 40.67
C LYS A 108 -42.70 6.63 40.49
N GLU A 109 -41.93 6.53 41.57
CA GLU A 109 -40.50 6.24 41.53
C GLU A 109 -40.20 4.89 40.87
N LYS A 110 -40.97 3.84 41.21
CA LYS A 110 -40.86 2.53 40.54
C LYS A 110 -41.14 2.62 39.03
N ILE A 111 -42.15 3.39 38.64
CA ILE A 111 -42.47 3.60 37.21
C ILE A 111 -41.35 4.38 36.53
N LEU A 112 -40.80 5.42 37.17
CA LEU A 112 -39.70 6.21 36.63
C LEU A 112 -38.46 5.34 36.40
N LYS A 113 -38.06 4.53 37.39
CA LYS A 113 -36.94 3.60 37.28
C LYS A 113 -37.13 2.60 36.13
N LYS A 114 -38.36 2.11 35.93
CA LYS A 114 -38.71 1.25 34.79
C LYS A 114 -38.67 1.97 33.44
N LYS A 115 -38.84 3.29 33.41
CA LYS A 115 -38.75 4.10 32.19
C LYS A 115 -37.31 4.52 31.84
N GLU A 116 -36.46 4.69 32.86
CA GLU A 116 -35.01 4.90 32.68
C GLU A 116 -34.31 3.65 32.11
N GLN A 117 -34.92 2.49 32.31
CA GLN A 117 -34.55 1.22 31.68
C GLN A 117 -35.33 1.08 30.38
N LEU A 118 -34.68 1.27 29.22
CA LEU A 118 -35.34 1.11 27.91
C LEU A 118 -35.71 -0.36 27.65
N ALA A 119 -34.92 -1.28 28.20
CA ALA A 119 -35.13 -2.72 28.24
C ALA A 119 -34.44 -3.29 29.50
N ASP A 120 -34.75 -4.52 29.89
CA ASP A 120 -34.17 -5.15 31.08
C ASP A 120 -32.64 -5.24 30.92
N GLY A 121 -31.90 -4.44 31.70
CA GLY A 121 -30.44 -4.33 31.64
C GLY A 121 -29.86 -3.27 30.69
N LEU A 122 -30.67 -2.44 30.03
CA LEU A 122 -30.17 -1.34 29.19
C LEU A 122 -30.58 0.03 29.75
N HIS A 123 -29.61 0.74 30.32
CA HIS A 123 -29.80 2.12 30.77
C HIS A 123 -29.74 3.08 29.58
N LEU A 124 -30.53 4.16 29.65
CA LEU A 124 -30.49 5.23 28.64
C LEU A 124 -29.08 5.77 28.39
N ILE A 125 -28.26 5.86 29.45
CA ILE A 125 -26.87 6.31 29.39
C ILE A 125 -26.02 5.36 28.54
N ASP A 126 -26.16 4.04 28.73
CA ASP A 126 -25.41 3.04 27.96
C ASP A 126 -25.81 3.09 26.48
N PHE A 127 -27.10 3.32 26.19
CA PHE A 127 -27.57 3.49 24.82
C PHE A 127 -26.98 4.74 24.15
N GLU A 128 -26.94 5.88 24.86
CA GLU A 128 -26.32 7.10 24.35
C GLU A 128 -24.80 6.92 24.15
N GLN A 129 -24.12 6.24 25.07
CA GLN A 129 -22.71 5.91 24.95
C GLN A 129 -22.43 5.05 23.69
N LEU A 130 -23.21 3.98 23.49
CA LEU A 130 -23.11 3.14 22.29
C LEU A 130 -23.36 3.93 21.00
N LYS A 131 -24.28 4.90 21.03
CA LYS A 131 -24.55 5.77 19.89
C LYS A 131 -23.35 6.67 19.56
N ILE A 132 -22.72 7.26 20.57
CA ILE A 132 -21.50 8.08 20.40
C ILE A 132 -20.34 7.23 19.86
N GLU A 133 -20.14 6.03 20.42
CA GLU A 133 -19.09 5.11 19.96
C GLU A 133 -19.32 4.67 18.51
N ASN A 134 -20.55 4.33 18.14
CA ASN A 134 -20.89 3.95 16.77
C ASN A 134 -20.63 5.11 15.78
N GLN A 135 -21.00 6.33 16.17
CA GLN A 135 -20.71 7.52 15.35
C GLN A 135 -19.21 7.73 15.18
N THR A 136 -18.43 7.65 16.26
CA THR A 136 -16.97 7.81 16.24
C THR A 136 -16.29 6.74 15.37
N LEU A 137 -16.78 5.49 15.41
CA LEU A 137 -16.28 4.42 14.57
C LEU A 137 -16.61 4.64 13.09
N ASN A 138 -17.81 5.12 12.77
CA ASN A 138 -18.20 5.47 11.40
C ASN A 138 -17.32 6.59 10.84
N GLU A 139 -17.05 7.64 11.61
CA GLU A 139 -16.14 8.73 11.22
C GLU A 139 -14.74 8.17 10.89
N LYS A 140 -14.20 7.28 11.71
CA LYS A 140 -12.91 6.61 11.42
C LYS A 140 -12.96 5.74 10.16
N ILE A 141 -14.07 5.03 9.91
CA ILE A 141 -14.25 4.24 8.69
C ILE A 141 -14.24 5.16 7.46
N GLU A 142 -14.91 6.30 7.55
CA GLU A 142 -14.99 7.30 6.48
C GLU A 142 -13.61 7.90 6.17
N GLU A 143 -12.85 8.30 7.19
CA GLU A 143 -11.46 8.77 7.05
C GLU A 143 -10.57 7.72 6.35
N ARG A 144 -10.65 6.45 6.78
CA ARG A 144 -9.87 5.36 6.17
C ARG A 144 -10.30 5.08 4.73
N ASN A 145 -11.58 5.19 4.42
CA ASN A 145 -12.08 5.05 3.05
C ASN A 145 -11.55 6.17 2.15
N GLU A 146 -11.48 7.40 2.64
CA GLU A 146 -10.86 8.50 1.90
C GLU A 146 -9.36 8.28 1.67
N GLU A 147 -8.61 7.85 2.69
CA GLU A 147 -7.19 7.50 2.56
C GLU A 147 -6.98 6.40 1.51
N LEU A 148 -7.79 5.35 1.57
CA LEU A 148 -7.77 4.24 0.62
C LEU A 148 -8.05 4.75 -0.80
N HIS A 149 -9.02 5.66 -0.96
CA HIS A 149 -9.32 6.24 -2.26
C HIS A 149 -8.16 7.11 -2.80
N LYS A 150 -7.51 7.91 -1.93
CA LYS A 150 -6.29 8.67 -2.28
C LYS A 150 -5.15 7.74 -2.72
N LEU A 151 -4.94 6.63 -2.02
CA LEU A 151 -3.92 5.63 -2.37
C LEU A 151 -4.22 4.95 -3.71
N ARG A 152 -5.47 4.56 -3.97
CA ARG A 152 -5.88 4.01 -5.27
C ARG A 152 -5.59 4.97 -6.42
N LYS A 153 -5.90 6.27 -6.27
CA LYS A 153 -5.56 7.28 -7.27
C LYS A 153 -4.04 7.37 -7.50
N LYS A 154 -3.23 7.38 -6.43
CA LYS A 154 -1.77 7.35 -6.54
C LYS A 154 -1.27 6.12 -7.29
N ILE A 155 -1.79 4.93 -6.98
CA ILE A 155 -1.43 3.68 -7.67
C ILE A 155 -1.73 3.79 -9.16
N THR A 156 -2.93 4.22 -9.54
CA THR A 156 -3.30 4.37 -10.96
C THR A 156 -2.34 5.31 -11.68
N THR A 157 -2.04 6.48 -11.11
CA THR A 157 -1.09 7.43 -11.69
C THR A 157 0.30 6.82 -11.83
N THR A 158 0.79 6.12 -10.80
CA THR A 158 2.09 5.46 -10.82
C THR A 158 2.17 4.37 -11.89
N VAL A 159 1.10 3.58 -12.08
CA VAL A 159 1.03 2.56 -13.14
C VAL A 159 1.13 3.18 -14.53
N VAL A 160 0.45 4.31 -14.76
CA VAL A 160 0.56 5.06 -16.02
C VAL A 160 1.99 5.55 -16.24
N ILE A 161 2.62 6.15 -15.22
CA ILE A 161 4.02 6.61 -15.30
C ILE A 161 4.99 5.46 -15.56
N LEU A 162 4.80 4.31 -14.89
CA LEU A 162 5.60 3.11 -15.11
C LEU A 162 5.46 2.59 -16.55
N SER A 163 4.25 2.64 -17.10
CA SER A 163 3.98 2.24 -18.49
C SER A 163 4.74 3.12 -19.48
N HIS A 164 4.63 4.45 -19.35
CA HIS A 164 5.39 5.38 -20.18
C HIS A 164 6.92 5.23 -20.02
N THR A 165 7.39 5.00 -18.79
CA THR A 165 8.82 4.77 -18.54
C THR A 165 9.31 3.48 -19.21
N ARG A 166 8.50 2.42 -19.18
CA ARG A 166 8.78 1.15 -19.84
C ARG A 166 8.88 1.30 -21.36
N GLU A 167 7.93 2.02 -21.98
CA GLU A 167 7.96 2.30 -23.41
C GLU A 167 9.20 3.11 -23.82
N LYS A 168 9.53 4.18 -23.06
CA LYS A 168 10.74 4.97 -23.30
C LYS A 168 12.01 4.14 -23.17
N LEU A 169 12.08 3.25 -22.16
CA LEU A 169 13.22 2.36 -21.98
C LEU A 169 13.37 1.42 -23.17
N GLN A 170 12.29 0.81 -23.64
CA GLN A 170 12.32 -0.08 -24.80
C GLN A 170 12.82 0.65 -26.05
N PHE A 171 12.29 1.85 -26.33
CA PHE A 171 12.74 2.68 -27.45
C PHE A 171 14.25 2.99 -27.39
N VAL A 172 14.75 3.38 -26.21
CA VAL A 172 16.18 3.67 -26.01
C VAL A 172 17.03 2.41 -26.16
N GLN A 173 16.56 1.25 -25.70
CA GLN A 173 17.24 -0.03 -25.88
C GLN A 173 17.34 -0.43 -27.35
N GLU A 174 16.27 -0.29 -28.12
CA GLU A 174 16.27 -0.57 -29.57
C GLU A 174 17.23 0.37 -30.32
N LYS A 175 17.25 1.65 -29.97
CA LYS A 175 18.22 2.61 -30.54
C LYS A 175 19.66 2.22 -30.19
N ASN A 176 19.94 1.88 -28.94
CA ASN A 176 21.28 1.46 -28.50
C ASN A 176 21.73 0.18 -29.22
N ASN A 177 20.83 -0.78 -29.44
CA ASN A 177 21.13 -1.97 -30.23
C ASN A 177 21.47 -1.63 -31.68
N THR A 178 20.74 -0.69 -32.28
CA THR A 178 21.02 -0.21 -33.64
C THR A 178 22.40 0.48 -33.71
N ASP A 179 22.68 1.38 -32.78
CA ASP A 179 23.97 2.08 -32.69
C ASP A 179 25.13 1.10 -32.47
N ARG A 180 24.94 0.04 -31.66
CA ARG A 180 25.90 -1.05 -31.49
C ARG A 180 26.16 -1.82 -32.78
N GLN A 181 25.12 -2.11 -33.56
CA GLN A 181 25.28 -2.77 -34.85
C GLN A 181 26.06 -1.89 -35.85
N GLN A 182 25.73 -0.60 -35.92
CA GLN A 182 26.48 0.36 -36.74
C GLN A 182 27.95 0.44 -36.32
N LEU A 183 28.22 0.49 -35.01
CA LEU A 183 29.58 0.49 -34.50
C LEU A 183 30.36 -0.77 -34.91
N LEU A 184 29.74 -1.95 -34.83
CA LEU A 184 30.36 -3.20 -35.28
C LEU A 184 30.69 -3.18 -36.78
N GLN A 185 29.78 -2.68 -37.62
CA GLN A 185 30.01 -2.53 -39.06
C GLN A 185 31.19 -1.59 -39.34
N ILE A 186 31.27 -0.45 -38.63
CA ILE A 186 32.39 0.49 -38.78
C ILE A 186 33.72 -0.14 -38.33
N ILE A 187 33.72 -0.90 -37.22
CA ILE A 187 34.91 -1.62 -36.76
C ILE A 187 35.38 -2.64 -37.80
N GLU A 188 34.45 -3.36 -38.42
CA GLU A 188 34.76 -4.32 -39.49
C GLU A 188 35.34 -3.62 -40.73
N GLN A 189 34.72 -2.53 -41.18
CA GLN A 189 35.24 -1.69 -42.27
C GLN A 189 36.65 -1.19 -41.95
N LEU A 190 36.87 -0.66 -40.75
CA LEU A 190 38.18 -0.19 -40.30
C LEU A 190 39.23 -1.30 -40.29
N ASN A 191 38.86 -2.52 -39.87
CA ASN A 191 39.77 -3.66 -39.90
C ASN A 191 40.12 -4.08 -41.34
N ASN A 192 39.13 -4.07 -42.25
CA ASN A 192 39.36 -4.34 -43.67
C ASN A 192 40.30 -3.30 -44.30
N GLU A 193 40.07 -2.01 -44.03
CA GLU A 193 40.95 -0.93 -44.49
C GLU A 193 42.37 -1.06 -43.91
N LYS A 194 42.52 -1.40 -42.62
CA LYS A 194 43.83 -1.68 -42.01
C LYS A 194 44.55 -2.85 -42.69
N ASN A 195 43.82 -3.92 -43.01
CA ASN A 195 44.36 -5.08 -43.71
C ASN A 195 44.82 -4.73 -45.13
N GLU A 196 44.00 -4.00 -45.88
CA GLU A 196 44.35 -3.51 -47.21
C GLU A 196 45.53 -2.54 -47.18
N GLN A 197 45.57 -1.62 -46.21
CA GLN A 197 46.72 -0.73 -46.00
C GLN A 197 48.00 -1.55 -45.74
N SER A 198 47.93 -2.60 -44.92
CA SER A 198 49.07 -3.49 -44.66
C SER A 198 49.53 -4.23 -45.93
N ARG A 199 48.59 -4.72 -46.74
CA ARG A 199 48.88 -5.35 -48.06
C ARG A 199 49.55 -4.36 -49.01
N LEU A 200 49.02 -3.15 -49.15
CA LEU A 200 49.58 -2.10 -50.00
C LEU A 200 50.97 -1.68 -49.53
N LYS A 201 51.21 -1.55 -48.22
CA LYS A 201 52.55 -1.29 -47.66
C LYS A 201 53.54 -2.40 -48.04
N LYS A 202 53.17 -3.68 -47.88
CA LYS A 202 54.01 -4.82 -48.29
C LYS A 202 54.30 -4.81 -49.79
N ASN A 203 53.31 -4.52 -50.63
CA ASN A 203 53.49 -4.43 -52.08
C ASN A 203 54.41 -3.26 -52.47
N ARG A 204 54.23 -2.10 -51.84
CA ARG A 204 55.12 -0.94 -52.00
C ARG A 204 56.56 -1.29 -51.66
N GLU A 205 56.79 -1.98 -50.54
CA GLU A 205 58.13 -2.43 -50.14
C GLU A 205 58.73 -3.44 -51.13
N LYS A 206 57.94 -4.38 -51.65
CA LYS A 206 58.40 -5.32 -52.70
C LYS A 206 58.81 -4.59 -53.97
N LEU A 207 57.99 -3.66 -54.44
CA LEU A 207 58.29 -2.84 -55.63
C LEU A 207 59.52 -1.96 -55.40
N GLN A 208 59.67 -1.39 -54.20
CA GLN A 208 60.86 -0.61 -53.84
C GLN A 208 62.13 -1.46 -53.87
N LYS A 209 62.10 -2.67 -53.28
CA LYS A 209 63.22 -3.62 -53.34
C LYS A 209 63.51 -4.08 -54.77
N LEU A 210 62.50 -4.35 -55.59
CA LEU A 210 62.67 -4.71 -57.00
C LEU A 210 63.28 -3.55 -57.79
N ASN A 211 62.78 -2.33 -57.60
CA ASN A 211 63.31 -1.13 -58.23
C ASN A 211 64.79 -0.92 -57.85
N GLN A 212 65.15 -1.12 -56.58
CA GLN A 212 66.55 -1.10 -56.13
C GLN A 212 67.41 -2.18 -56.81
N ARG A 213 66.92 -3.43 -56.92
CA ARG A 213 67.63 -4.50 -57.63
C ARG A 213 67.82 -4.22 -59.11
N LEU A 214 66.76 -3.77 -59.80
CA LEU A 214 66.83 -3.38 -61.20
C LEU A 214 67.83 -2.23 -61.38
N LYS A 215 67.81 -1.24 -60.46
CA LYS A 215 68.79 -0.15 -60.48
C LYS A 215 70.23 -0.64 -60.34
N GLN A 216 70.47 -1.67 -59.53
CA GLN A 216 71.78 -2.31 -59.38
C GLN A 216 72.18 -3.12 -60.62
N GLN A 217 71.26 -3.89 -61.21
CA GLN A 217 71.51 -4.69 -62.41
C GLN A 217 71.79 -3.82 -63.65
N THR A 218 71.09 -2.70 -63.80
CA THR A 218 71.32 -1.76 -64.90
C THR A 218 72.44 -0.75 -64.56
N GLY A 219 73.49 -1.19 -63.84
CA GLY A 219 74.51 -0.32 -63.23
C GLY A 219 75.21 0.66 -64.19
N ILE A 220 75.30 0.31 -65.49
CA ILE A 220 75.84 1.18 -66.55
C ILE A 220 74.78 2.19 -67.04
N VAL A 221 73.50 1.83 -67.05
CA VAL A 221 72.39 2.64 -67.60
C VAL A 221 71.97 3.76 -66.65
N ASN A 222 72.14 3.59 -65.33
CA ASN A 222 71.72 4.59 -64.35
C ASN A 222 72.74 5.70 -64.08
N LYS A 223 74.00 5.50 -64.47
CA LYS A 223 75.03 6.54 -64.39
C LYS A 223 75.28 7.09 -65.77
N LYS A 224 74.82 8.32 -66.00
CA LYS A 224 74.90 9.00 -67.30
C LYS A 224 76.32 9.00 -67.86
N GLU A 225 77.31 9.21 -67.00
CA GLU A 225 78.75 9.16 -67.30
C GLU A 225 79.22 7.81 -67.84
N LEU A 226 78.75 6.69 -67.25
CA LEU A 226 79.12 5.34 -67.71
C LEU A 226 78.43 4.97 -69.03
N LYS A 227 77.22 5.46 -69.27
CA LYS A 227 76.52 5.29 -70.54
C LYS A 227 77.21 6.06 -71.67
N GLU A 228 77.59 7.31 -71.40
CA GLU A 228 78.34 8.15 -72.35
C GLU A 228 79.72 7.54 -72.68
N ASP A 229 80.41 6.95 -71.69
CA ASP A 229 81.66 6.22 -71.92
C ASP A 229 81.46 4.94 -72.75
N TYR A 230 80.40 4.16 -72.47
CA TYR A 230 80.04 2.99 -73.27
C TYR A 230 79.73 3.36 -74.72
N ASP A 231 78.92 4.40 -74.94
CA ASP A 231 78.59 4.91 -76.28
C ASP A 231 79.84 5.43 -77.02
N ARG A 232 80.78 6.05 -76.30
CA ARG A 232 82.08 6.47 -76.85
C ARG A 232 82.94 5.27 -77.25
N ARG A 233 83.08 4.26 -76.39
CA ARG A 233 83.85 3.04 -76.67
C ARG A 233 83.27 2.24 -77.84
N ASP A 234 81.94 2.21 -77.98
CA ASP A 234 81.29 1.53 -79.10
C ASP A 234 81.53 2.25 -80.44
N LYS A 235 81.54 3.60 -80.43
CA LYS A 235 81.99 4.40 -81.58
C LYS A 235 83.45 4.15 -81.93
N GLU A 236 84.35 4.17 -80.94
CA GLU A 236 85.78 3.87 -81.15
C GLU A 236 85.99 2.46 -81.74
N LYS A 237 85.21 1.47 -81.28
CA LYS A 237 85.23 0.10 -81.82
C LYS A 237 84.81 0.07 -83.29
N LEU A 238 83.75 0.79 -83.66
CA LEU A 238 83.30 0.90 -85.05
C LEU A 238 84.35 1.57 -85.94
N GLU A 239 84.99 2.62 -85.46
CA GLU A 239 86.08 3.31 -86.16
C GLU A 239 87.31 2.41 -86.37
N LEU A 240 87.69 1.63 -85.35
CA LEU A 240 88.77 0.64 -85.45
C LEU A 240 88.44 -0.47 -86.46
N LEU A 241 87.20 -0.95 -86.49
CA LEU A 241 86.75 -1.93 -87.48
C LEU A 241 86.83 -1.38 -88.91
N ASP A 242 86.47 -0.12 -89.12
CA ASP A 242 86.60 0.52 -90.42
C ASP A 242 88.07 0.73 -90.81
N LYS A 243 88.93 1.10 -89.85
CA LYS A 243 90.39 1.19 -90.04
C LYS A 243 90.99 -0.15 -90.48
N ILE A 244 90.55 -1.25 -89.87
CA ILE A 244 90.96 -2.61 -90.26
C ILE A 244 90.56 -2.90 -91.70
N LYS A 245 89.30 -2.60 -92.10
CA LYS A 245 88.86 -2.75 -93.49
C LYS A 245 89.68 -1.91 -94.47
N GLN A 246 89.98 -0.66 -94.12
CA GLN A 246 90.81 0.22 -94.94
C GLN A 246 92.25 -0.30 -95.09
N LEU A 247 92.83 -0.82 -94.01
CA LEU A 247 94.16 -1.43 -94.02
C LEU A 247 94.19 -2.74 -94.82
N GLN A 248 93.15 -3.57 -94.73
CA GLN A 248 92.99 -4.76 -95.56
C GLN A 248 92.88 -4.39 -97.04
N ASN A 249 92.11 -3.36 -97.39
CA ASN A 249 92.01 -2.84 -98.76
C ASN A 249 93.35 -2.26 -99.25
N LYS A 250 94.09 -1.53 -98.41
CA LYS A 250 95.44 -1.05 -98.74
C LYS A 250 96.42 -2.20 -98.95
N HIS A 251 96.38 -3.22 -98.09
CA HIS A 251 97.20 -4.41 -98.26
C HIS A 251 96.87 -5.12 -99.58
N ALA A 252 95.58 -5.34 -99.88
CA ALA A 252 95.14 -5.93 -101.14
C ALA A 252 95.62 -5.12 -102.37
N ASN A 253 95.54 -3.78 -102.33
CA ASN A 253 96.05 -2.92 -103.39
C ASN A 253 97.57 -2.98 -103.53
N LEU A 254 98.33 -2.97 -102.43
CA LEU A 254 99.79 -3.08 -102.46
C LEU A 254 100.24 -4.46 -102.95
N THR A 255 99.57 -5.55 -102.57
CA THR A 255 99.81 -6.89 -103.13
C THR A 255 99.54 -6.93 -104.63
N ARG A 256 98.51 -6.21 -105.10
CA ARG A 256 98.19 -6.09 -106.53
C ARG A 256 99.26 -5.32 -107.31
N ILE A 257 99.81 -4.25 -106.73
CA ILE A 257 100.89 -3.44 -107.31
C ILE A 257 102.22 -4.21 -107.33
N ILE A 258 102.52 -5.00 -106.29
CA ILE A 258 103.71 -5.87 -106.25
C ILE A 258 103.61 -6.96 -107.33
N ASN A 259 102.44 -7.60 -107.48
CA ASN A 259 102.24 -8.59 -108.55
C ASN A 259 102.35 -7.98 -109.96
N GLN A 260 101.87 -6.75 -110.17
CA GLN A 260 102.05 -6.03 -111.44
C GLN A 260 103.50 -5.60 -111.71
N ALA A 261 104.29 -5.30 -110.67
CA ALA A 261 105.71 -4.98 -110.79
C ALA A 261 106.57 -6.23 -111.10
N SER A 262 106.18 -7.40 -110.58
CA SER A 262 106.82 -8.69 -110.92
C SER A 262 106.57 -9.11 -112.38
N ASP A 263 105.39 -8.82 -112.94
CA ASP A 263 105.07 -9.12 -114.35
C ASP A 263 105.81 -8.19 -115.35
N ILE A 264 106.14 -6.96 -114.96
CA ILE A 264 106.87 -6.00 -115.82
C ILE A 264 108.39 -6.28 -115.82
N GLN A 265 108.96 -6.81 -114.73
CA GLN A 265 110.37 -7.24 -114.72
C GLN A 265 110.65 -8.49 -115.58
N MET A 266 109.66 -9.33 -115.87
CA MET A 266 109.81 -10.50 -116.73
C MET A 266 109.73 -10.17 -118.24
N LYS A 267 109.11 -9.04 -118.65
CA LYS A 267 108.93 -8.70 -120.08
C LYS A 267 110.10 -7.94 -120.73
N ASN A 268 110.98 -7.29 -119.97
CA ASN A 268 112.15 -6.58 -120.54
C ASN A 268 113.42 -7.45 -120.67
N LYS A 269 113.34 -8.77 -120.40
CA LYS A 269 114.47 -9.71 -120.55
C LYS A 269 114.50 -10.46 -121.90
N MET A 270 113.59 -10.18 -122.84
CA MET A 270 113.61 -10.76 -124.19
C MET A 270 113.12 -9.75 -125.24
N GLY A 271 114.04 -9.05 -125.91
CA GLY A 271 113.74 -8.28 -127.12
C GLY A 271 114.71 -7.12 -127.41
N ALA A 272 115.79 -7.44 -128.14
CA ALA A 272 116.76 -6.56 -128.83
C ALA A 272 117.66 -5.63 -127.99
#